data_AF-A0A0U0W720-F1
#
_entry.id   AF-A0A0U0W720-F1
#
_cell.length_a   1.000
_cell.length_b   1.000
_cell.length_c   1.000
_cell.angle_alpha   90.00
_cell.angle_beta   90.00
_cell.angle_gamma   90.00
#
_symmetry.space_group_name_H-M   'P 1'
#
loop_
_entity.id
_entity.type
_entity.pdbx_description
1 polymer ?
#
loop_
_entity_poly.entity_id
_entity_poly.type
_entity_poly.pdbx_seq_one_letter_code
_entity_poly.pdbx_strand_id
1 'polypeptide(L)'
;MARGLQGVMLRGLGARDHKATVVETVFLGPHFVRVRMESSTLFDDVKAEPAAWLRFWFPDPDGSNTEFQRAYTISEADVPAGRFAVDMVLHEPAGPASRWARTVQPGTTIAVTSLMGSARFDVPDPQPAGYLLIGDSASIPAINGIVGVVPDGVPIELYLEQHSDDDTLIPLARHPRLALHWVARRDENPLAAEAFRARGVERQHVTDVGRLPLGRPDRVAGVGAIRSGWTFRASRSHARMKPRPRGSVTWRR
;
A
#
# COMPACT_ATOMS: atom_id res chain seq x y z
N MET A 1 -7.18 15.72 -23.55
CA MET A 1 -7.35 16.05 -22.12
C MET A 1 -6.44 15.15 -21.30
N ALA A 2 -5.46 15.71 -20.57
CA ALA A 2 -4.37 14.93 -19.93
C ALA A 2 -4.83 13.91 -18.88
N ARG A 3 -5.92 14.20 -18.13
CA ARG A 3 -6.40 13.39 -16.98
C ARG A 3 -7.70 12.60 -17.23
N GLY A 4 -8.26 12.67 -18.44
CA GLY A 4 -9.49 11.97 -18.82
C GLY A 4 -10.71 12.20 -17.88
N LEU A 5 -11.65 11.24 -17.88
CA LEU A 5 -12.85 11.26 -17.01
C LEU A 5 -12.51 11.13 -15.51
N GLN A 6 -11.40 10.49 -15.18
CA GLN A 6 -10.98 10.25 -13.79
C GLN A 6 -10.60 11.55 -13.07
N GLY A 7 -9.85 12.44 -13.72
CA GLY A 7 -9.54 13.76 -13.16
C GLY A 7 -10.77 14.66 -13.00
N VAL A 8 -11.78 14.49 -13.85
CA VAL A 8 -13.06 15.20 -13.72
C VAL A 8 -13.87 14.67 -12.52
N MET A 9 -13.94 13.35 -12.34
CA MET A 9 -14.63 12.73 -11.20
C MET A 9 -13.99 13.11 -9.86
N LEU A 10 -12.66 13.12 -9.76
CA LEU A 10 -11.96 13.47 -8.51
C LEU A 10 -12.21 14.93 -8.10
N ARG A 11 -12.15 15.86 -9.04
CA ARG A 11 -12.49 17.27 -8.77
C ARG A 11 -13.95 17.45 -8.37
N GLY A 12 -14.86 16.68 -8.97
CA GLY A 12 -16.26 16.64 -8.57
C GLY A 12 -16.50 16.15 -7.14
N LEU A 13 -15.57 15.36 -6.58
CA LEU A 13 -15.59 14.89 -5.18
C LEU A 13 -14.83 15.82 -4.21
N GLY A 14 -14.44 17.03 -4.65
CA GLY A 14 -13.74 18.01 -3.82
C GLY A 14 -12.23 17.77 -3.64
N ALA A 15 -11.65 16.82 -4.37
CA ALA A 15 -10.22 16.57 -4.33
C ALA A 15 -9.46 17.73 -4.97
N ARG A 16 -8.53 18.34 -4.22
CA ARG A 16 -7.67 19.42 -4.70
C ARG A 16 -6.33 18.87 -5.18
N ASP A 17 -5.87 19.41 -6.30
CA ASP A 17 -4.54 19.13 -6.82
C ASP A 17 -3.55 20.13 -6.21
N HIS A 18 -2.50 19.59 -5.59
CA HIS A 18 -1.37 20.31 -5.07
C HIS A 18 -0.18 20.13 -6.00
N LYS A 19 0.64 21.15 -6.15
CA LYS A 19 1.90 21.08 -6.89
C LYS A 19 3.01 20.76 -5.90
N ALA A 20 3.62 19.59 -6.05
CA ALA A 20 4.81 19.22 -5.29
C ALA A 20 6.06 19.42 -6.15
N THR A 21 7.12 19.94 -5.54
CA THR A 21 8.44 20.10 -6.16
C THR A 21 9.41 19.15 -5.50
N VAL A 22 10.13 18.34 -6.28
CA VAL A 22 11.18 17.45 -5.77
C VAL A 22 12.34 18.28 -5.26
N VAL A 23 12.78 17.99 -4.04
CA VAL A 23 13.94 18.62 -3.41
C VAL A 23 15.15 17.69 -3.38
N GLU A 24 14.93 16.38 -3.26
CA GLU A 24 16.00 15.40 -3.13
C GLU A 24 15.51 13.99 -3.50
N THR A 25 16.42 13.15 -4.01
CA THR A 25 16.23 11.70 -4.18
C THR A 25 17.33 10.95 -3.41
N VAL A 26 16.93 9.95 -2.63
CA VAL A 26 17.83 9.14 -1.79
C VAL A 26 17.56 7.66 -2.03
N PHE A 27 18.57 6.91 -2.48
CA PHE A 27 18.47 5.46 -2.60
C PHE A 27 18.66 4.83 -1.21
N LEU A 28 17.59 4.21 -0.71
CA LEU A 28 17.59 3.48 0.57
C LEU A 28 17.95 2.00 0.39
N GLY A 29 17.90 1.51 -0.85
CA GLY A 29 18.35 0.19 -1.27
C GLY A 29 18.46 0.13 -2.80
N PRO A 30 18.92 -1.00 -3.37
CA PRO A 30 19.15 -1.12 -4.82
C PRO A 30 17.91 -0.83 -5.68
N HIS A 31 16.73 -1.20 -5.19
CA HIS A 31 15.45 -0.98 -5.86
C HIS A 31 14.46 -0.16 -5.02
N PHE A 32 14.94 0.63 -4.07
CA PHE A 32 14.07 1.40 -3.17
C PHE A 32 14.57 2.83 -3.02
N VAL A 33 13.79 3.80 -3.50
CA VAL A 33 14.16 5.22 -3.53
C VAL A 33 13.17 6.06 -2.74
N ARG A 34 13.69 6.93 -1.88
CA ARG A 34 12.94 8.01 -1.22
C ARG A 34 13.01 9.26 -2.07
N VAL A 35 11.86 9.83 -2.39
CA VAL A 35 11.76 11.12 -3.08
C VAL A 35 11.21 12.14 -2.11
N ARG A 36 12.03 13.11 -1.72
CA ARG A 36 11.63 14.24 -0.87
C ARG A 36 11.09 15.35 -1.73
N MET A 37 10.01 15.95 -1.29
CA MET A 37 9.28 17.01 -1.98
C MET A 37 8.83 18.09 -1.01
N GLU A 38 8.49 19.23 -1.56
CA GLU A 38 7.80 20.31 -0.85
C GLU A 38 6.53 20.73 -1.59
N SER A 39 5.51 21.10 -0.82
CA SER A 39 4.26 21.65 -1.33
C SER A 39 3.62 22.52 -0.25
N SER A 40 3.57 23.83 -0.48
CA SER A 40 3.08 24.81 0.49
C SER A 40 1.59 24.65 0.85
N THR A 41 0.80 23.98 0.01
CA THR A 41 -0.65 23.83 0.20
C THR A 41 -1.08 22.41 0.57
N LEU A 42 -0.15 21.44 0.58
CA LEU A 42 -0.54 20.03 0.69
C LEU A 42 -1.20 19.72 2.03
N PHE A 43 -0.62 20.22 3.10
CA PHE A 43 -1.07 19.94 4.46
C PHE A 43 -2.24 20.81 4.92
N ASP A 44 -2.72 21.73 4.08
CA ASP A 44 -4.01 22.39 4.29
C ASP A 44 -5.17 21.38 4.16
N ASP A 45 -4.96 20.32 3.37
CA ASP A 45 -5.96 19.31 3.03
C ASP A 45 -5.63 17.91 3.55
N VAL A 46 -4.37 17.65 3.92
CA VAL A 46 -3.87 16.32 4.29
C VAL A 46 -3.32 16.31 5.70
N LYS A 47 -3.71 15.30 6.48
CA LYS A 47 -3.03 14.96 7.74
C LYS A 47 -2.02 13.85 7.49
N ALA A 48 -0.78 14.06 7.92
CA ALA A 48 0.28 13.07 7.86
C ALA A 48 0.15 12.05 9.00
N GLU A 49 -0.85 11.16 8.90
CA GLU A 49 -1.09 10.08 9.85
C GLU A 49 -0.39 8.78 9.39
N PRO A 50 -0.17 7.80 10.28
CA PRO A 50 0.39 6.51 9.89
C PRO A 50 -0.40 5.88 8.74
N ALA A 51 0.33 5.38 7.73
CA ALA A 51 -0.22 4.85 6.48
C ALA A 51 -1.00 5.85 5.59
N ALA A 52 -0.97 7.15 5.90
CA ALA A 52 -1.51 8.18 5.01
C ALA A 52 -0.80 8.14 3.65
N TRP A 53 -1.58 8.29 2.57
CA TRP A 53 -1.08 8.17 1.21
C TRP A 53 -1.63 9.27 0.33
N LEU A 54 -0.86 9.57 -0.70
CA LEU A 54 -1.14 10.60 -1.68
C LEU A 54 -1.26 9.97 -3.06
N ARG A 55 -1.98 10.66 -3.93
CA ARG A 55 -2.17 10.23 -5.30
C ARG A 55 -1.37 11.14 -6.23
N PHE A 56 -0.45 10.56 -6.96
CA PHE A 56 0.43 11.27 -7.87
C PHE A 56 0.01 11.05 -9.31
N TRP A 57 0.15 12.10 -10.12
CA TRP A 57 -0.06 12.06 -11.57
C TRP A 57 1.30 12.04 -12.27
N PHE A 58 1.78 10.84 -12.58
CA PHE A 58 3.07 10.66 -13.25
C PHE A 58 2.93 10.97 -14.74
N PRO A 59 3.90 11.66 -15.36
CA PRO A 59 3.88 11.88 -16.79
C PRO A 59 4.07 10.55 -17.55
N ASP A 60 3.66 10.53 -18.81
CA ASP A 60 3.97 9.43 -19.71
C ASP A 60 5.48 9.38 -19.99
N PRO A 61 6.18 8.26 -19.69
CA PRO A 61 7.58 8.10 -20.05
C PRO A 61 7.85 8.23 -21.56
N ASP A 62 6.85 7.94 -22.40
CA ASP A 62 6.97 8.01 -23.86
C ASP A 62 6.63 9.41 -24.44
N GLY A 63 6.40 10.40 -23.56
CA GLY A 63 6.28 11.81 -23.93
C GLY A 63 4.88 12.25 -24.41
N SER A 64 3.86 11.40 -24.28
CA SER A 64 2.48 11.84 -24.53
C SER A 64 1.97 12.77 -23.41
N ASN A 65 0.84 13.44 -23.67
CA ASN A 65 0.16 14.27 -22.68
C ASN A 65 -0.68 13.45 -21.66
N THR A 66 -0.57 12.13 -21.68
CA THR A 66 -1.29 11.25 -20.74
C THR A 66 -0.60 11.25 -19.37
N GLU A 67 -1.37 11.38 -18.29
CA GLU A 67 -0.84 11.18 -16.94
C GLU A 67 -1.32 9.86 -16.34
N PHE A 68 -0.43 9.20 -15.59
CA PHE A 68 -0.66 7.93 -14.93
C PHE A 68 -0.77 8.09 -13.42
N GLN A 69 -1.95 7.80 -12.91
CA GLN A 69 -2.27 7.97 -11.50
C GLN A 69 -1.75 6.80 -10.66
N ARG A 70 -0.97 7.04 -9.60
CA ARG A 70 -0.54 6.02 -8.62
C ARG A 70 -0.63 6.54 -7.19
N ALA A 71 -0.80 5.63 -6.24
CA ALA A 71 -0.85 5.95 -4.82
C ALA A 71 0.49 5.63 -4.16
N TYR A 72 1.00 6.54 -3.33
CA TYR A 72 2.22 6.36 -2.55
C TYR A 72 2.02 6.88 -1.13
N THR A 73 2.51 6.12 -0.16
CA THR A 73 2.45 6.47 1.26
C THR A 73 3.44 7.58 1.59
N ILE A 74 3.02 8.51 2.47
CA ILE A 74 3.89 9.53 3.05
C ILE A 74 4.85 8.85 4.03
N SER A 75 6.16 8.88 3.76
CA SER A 75 7.20 8.23 4.57
C SER A 75 7.88 9.19 5.55
N GLU A 76 7.91 10.49 5.23
CA GLU A 76 8.36 11.58 6.10
C GLU A 76 7.38 12.76 5.96
N ALA A 77 7.17 13.53 7.02
CA ALA A 77 6.41 14.77 6.98
C ALA A 77 6.94 15.80 7.99
N ASP A 78 7.29 16.98 7.49
CA ASP A 78 7.48 18.21 8.25
C ASP A 78 6.37 19.17 7.82
N VAL A 79 5.26 19.10 8.57
CA VAL A 79 4.02 19.83 8.27
C VAL A 79 4.24 21.35 8.26
N PRO A 80 4.89 21.96 9.29
CA PRO A 80 5.17 23.39 9.27
C PRO A 80 5.99 23.86 8.05
N ALA A 81 6.95 23.05 7.59
CA ALA A 81 7.77 23.41 6.42
C ALA A 81 7.13 23.04 5.07
N GLY A 82 5.98 22.35 5.06
CA GLY A 82 5.37 21.86 3.83
C GLY A 82 6.20 20.77 3.13
N ARG A 83 7.11 20.11 3.86
CA ARG A 83 8.03 19.09 3.31
C ARG A 83 7.54 17.69 3.63
N PHE A 84 7.71 16.79 2.69
CA PHE A 84 7.30 15.40 2.84
C PHE A 84 8.13 14.50 1.95
N ALA A 85 8.06 13.19 2.21
CA ALA A 85 8.70 12.20 1.35
C ALA A 85 7.73 11.08 1.02
N VAL A 86 8.01 10.41 -0.10
CA VAL A 86 7.42 9.11 -0.43
C VAL A 86 8.53 8.14 -0.81
N ASP A 87 8.35 6.88 -0.47
CA ASP A 87 9.29 5.83 -0.85
C ASP A 87 8.68 4.98 -1.96
N MET A 88 9.50 4.66 -2.96
CA MET A 88 9.06 4.05 -4.21
C MET A 88 9.90 2.81 -4.50
N VAL A 89 9.22 1.69 -4.74
CA VAL A 89 9.84 0.46 -5.25
C VAL A 89 10.11 0.61 -6.75
N LEU A 90 11.36 0.35 -7.15
CA LEU A 90 11.83 0.31 -8.52
C LEU A 90 11.68 -1.12 -9.06
N HIS A 91 10.44 -1.48 -9.39
CA HIS A 91 10.12 -2.83 -9.87
C HIS A 91 10.41 -3.01 -11.37
N GLU A 92 10.61 -4.25 -11.80
CA GLU A 92 10.59 -4.69 -13.19
C GLU A 92 9.42 -5.65 -13.45
N PRO A 93 8.67 -5.53 -14.58
CA PRO A 93 8.84 -4.51 -15.61
C PRO A 93 8.45 -3.10 -15.12
N ALA A 94 9.28 -2.10 -15.41
CA ALA A 94 9.10 -0.74 -14.89
C ALA A 94 7.88 -0.02 -15.49
N GLY A 95 6.96 0.41 -14.61
CA GLY A 95 5.85 1.30 -14.95
C GLY A 95 6.21 2.80 -14.91
N PRO A 96 5.29 3.70 -15.27
CA PRO A 96 5.54 5.15 -15.33
C PRO A 96 6.14 5.74 -14.04
N ALA A 97 5.61 5.35 -12.88
CA ALA A 97 6.09 5.85 -11.59
C ALA A 97 7.50 5.33 -11.23
N SER A 98 7.79 4.05 -11.44
CA SER A 98 9.13 3.46 -11.24
C SER A 98 10.16 4.11 -12.17
N ARG A 99 9.82 4.31 -13.45
CA ARG A 99 10.68 5.00 -14.42
C ARG A 99 10.96 6.45 -14.02
N TRP A 100 9.92 7.19 -13.61
CA TRP A 100 10.05 8.56 -13.13
C TRP A 100 10.94 8.63 -11.88
N ALA A 101 10.69 7.76 -10.90
CA ALA A 101 11.43 7.76 -9.62
C ALA A 101 12.93 7.51 -9.80
N ARG A 102 13.29 6.68 -10.79
CA ARG A 102 14.69 6.36 -11.11
C ARG A 102 15.47 7.54 -11.67
N THR A 103 14.81 8.47 -12.35
CA THR A 103 15.50 9.55 -13.11
C THR A 103 15.19 10.96 -12.61
N VAL A 104 14.19 11.11 -11.73
CA VAL A 104 13.74 12.43 -11.28
C VAL A 104 14.85 13.21 -10.57
N GLN A 105 14.94 14.50 -10.89
CA GLN A 105 15.92 15.42 -10.33
C GLN A 105 15.24 16.49 -9.48
N PRO A 106 15.95 17.08 -8.50
CA PRO A 106 15.49 18.27 -7.78
C PRO A 106 15.02 19.38 -8.73
N GLY A 107 13.96 20.08 -8.34
CA GLY A 107 13.28 21.10 -9.15
C GLY A 107 12.16 20.54 -10.06
N THR A 108 12.09 19.22 -10.25
CA THR A 108 10.99 18.60 -11.01
C THR A 108 9.68 18.74 -10.25
N THR A 109 8.59 19.08 -10.95
CA THR A 109 7.28 19.26 -10.32
C THR A 109 6.31 18.16 -10.73
N ILE A 110 5.47 17.71 -9.79
CA ILE A 110 4.44 16.69 -10.02
C ILE A 110 3.12 17.12 -9.36
N ALA A 111 2.00 16.77 -9.99
CA ALA A 111 0.69 17.00 -9.40
C ALA A 111 0.36 15.89 -8.40
N VAL A 112 -0.12 16.31 -7.23
CA VAL A 112 -0.47 15.44 -6.11
C VAL A 112 -1.90 15.75 -5.69
N THR A 113 -2.77 14.77 -5.72
CA THR A 113 -4.15 14.89 -5.26
C THR A 113 -4.26 14.31 -3.86
N SER A 114 -4.79 15.11 -2.94
CA SER A 114 -5.29 14.62 -1.67
C SER A 114 -6.67 14.00 -1.90
N LEU A 115 -6.86 12.75 -1.48
CA LEU A 115 -8.19 12.15 -1.39
C LEU A 115 -8.62 12.20 0.07
N MET A 116 -9.77 12.83 0.34
CA MET A 116 -10.45 12.64 1.63
C MET A 116 -10.72 11.14 1.80
N GLY A 117 -9.98 10.48 2.68
CA GLY A 117 -10.17 9.05 2.96
C GLY A 117 -8.90 8.19 2.92
N SER A 118 -7.69 8.75 3.10
CA SER A 118 -6.57 7.91 3.52
C SER A 118 -6.98 7.16 4.79
N ALA A 119 -6.86 5.84 4.79
CA ALA A 119 -7.23 5.02 5.93
C ALA A 119 -6.38 5.44 7.14
N ARG A 120 -7.06 5.97 8.16
CA ARG A 120 -6.42 6.37 9.41
C ARG A 120 -6.08 5.13 10.21
N PHE A 121 -4.83 5.04 10.64
CA PHE A 121 -4.44 4.07 11.65
C PHE A 121 -4.31 4.80 12.99
N ASP A 122 -5.21 4.47 13.91
CA ASP A 122 -5.13 4.88 15.31
C ASP A 122 -4.79 3.64 16.15
N VAL A 123 -3.94 3.83 17.17
CA VAL A 123 -3.75 2.83 18.21
C VAL A 123 -4.99 2.90 19.13
N PRO A 124 -5.83 1.85 19.18
CA PRO A 124 -7.03 1.90 19.99
C PRO A 124 -6.70 1.85 21.48
N ASP A 125 -7.62 2.40 22.28
CA ASP A 125 -7.62 2.30 23.74
C ASP A 125 -8.95 1.63 24.18
N PRO A 126 -8.92 0.44 24.81
CA PRO A 126 -7.74 -0.31 25.26
C PRO A 126 -6.89 -0.89 24.10
N GLN A 127 -5.59 -1.03 24.36
CA GLN A 127 -4.63 -1.59 23.41
C GLN A 127 -4.97 -3.05 23.08
N PRO A 128 -4.76 -3.49 21.82
CA PRO A 128 -4.95 -4.88 21.45
C PRO A 128 -3.84 -5.75 22.07
N ALA A 129 -4.09 -7.05 22.16
CA ALA A 129 -3.08 -8.01 22.62
C ALA A 129 -1.84 -8.10 21.72
N GLY A 130 -1.93 -7.59 20.48
CA GLY A 130 -0.85 -7.54 19.51
C GLY A 130 -1.34 -7.14 18.12
N TYR A 131 -0.40 -6.83 17.23
CA TYR A 131 -0.64 -6.53 15.82
C TYR A 131 -0.09 -7.62 14.92
N LEU A 132 -0.83 -7.94 13.85
CA LEU A 132 -0.36 -8.75 12.73
C LEU A 132 -0.34 -7.85 11.49
N LEU A 133 0.84 -7.60 10.95
CA LEU A 133 1.07 -6.79 9.77
C LEU A 133 1.51 -7.70 8.63
N ILE A 134 0.90 -7.56 7.47
CA ILE A 134 1.16 -8.40 6.30
C ILE A 134 1.29 -7.50 5.07
N GLY A 135 2.37 -7.66 4.32
CA GLY A 135 2.62 -6.83 3.15
C GLY A 135 3.79 -7.30 2.29
N ASP A 136 4.27 -6.41 1.44
CA ASP A 136 5.46 -6.55 0.61
C ASP A 136 6.29 -5.25 0.64
N SER A 137 7.34 -5.17 -0.18
CA SER A 137 8.21 -4.00 -0.30
C SER A 137 7.46 -2.69 -0.57
N ALA A 138 6.35 -2.71 -1.31
CA ALA A 138 5.56 -1.51 -1.62
C ALA A 138 4.78 -0.98 -0.42
N SER A 139 4.50 -1.85 0.56
CA SER A 139 3.77 -1.50 1.79
C SER A 139 4.67 -1.11 2.97
N ILE A 140 5.99 -1.32 2.86
CA ILE A 140 6.96 -1.00 3.92
C ILE A 140 6.82 0.43 4.46
N PRO A 141 6.62 1.48 3.65
CA PRO A 141 6.51 2.84 4.19
C PRO A 141 5.34 3.01 5.16
N ALA A 142 4.20 2.39 4.84
CA ALA A 142 3.01 2.41 5.69
C ALA A 142 3.20 1.53 6.93
N ILE A 143 3.82 0.35 6.78
CA ILE A 143 4.17 -0.54 7.89
C ILE A 143 5.11 0.17 8.87
N ASN A 144 6.12 0.89 8.37
CA ASN A 144 7.05 1.66 9.20
C ASN A 144 6.32 2.77 9.96
N GLY A 145 5.37 3.47 9.33
CA GLY A 145 4.52 4.45 10.00
C GLY A 145 3.68 3.83 11.13
N ILE A 146 3.11 2.64 10.89
CA ILE A 146 2.33 1.90 11.90
C ILE A 146 3.23 1.45 13.05
N VAL A 147 4.33 0.76 12.76
CA VAL A 147 5.30 0.26 13.76
C VAL A 147 5.84 1.41 14.60
N GLY A 148 6.07 2.59 14.01
CA GLY A 148 6.56 3.77 14.71
C GLY A 148 5.60 4.38 15.73
N VAL A 149 4.31 4.04 15.69
CA VAL A 149 3.31 4.54 16.68
C VAL A 149 2.79 3.47 17.62
N VAL A 150 3.07 2.19 17.36
CA VAL A 150 2.67 1.11 18.26
C VAL A 150 3.46 1.22 19.57
N PRO A 151 2.80 1.17 20.74
CA PRO A 151 3.50 1.22 22.02
C PRO A 151 4.40 0.02 22.25
N ASP A 152 5.59 0.26 22.82
CA ASP A 152 6.64 -0.75 23.07
C ASP A 152 6.17 -2.04 23.77
N GLY A 153 5.13 -1.94 24.62
CA GLY A 153 4.55 -3.06 25.33
C GLY A 153 3.74 -4.02 24.47
N VAL A 154 3.32 -3.61 23.27
CA VAL A 154 2.41 -4.38 22.40
C VAL A 154 3.22 -5.19 21.37
N PRO A 155 3.07 -6.51 21.28
CA PRO A 155 3.79 -7.31 20.30
C PRO A 155 3.31 -7.03 18.87
N ILE A 156 4.25 -7.05 17.92
CA ILE A 156 3.98 -6.88 16.49
C ILE A 156 4.57 -8.06 15.75
N GLU A 157 3.78 -8.67 14.88
CA GLU A 157 4.26 -9.71 13.99
C GLU A 157 4.08 -9.28 12.55
N LEU A 158 5.19 -9.25 11.84
CA LEU A 158 5.29 -8.68 10.51
C LEU A 158 5.69 -9.77 9.53
N TYR A 159 4.82 -10.03 8.56
CA TYR A 159 5.09 -10.94 7.44
C TYR A 159 5.25 -10.12 6.16
N LEU A 160 6.44 -10.18 5.55
CA LEU A 160 6.74 -9.51 4.30
C LEU A 160 6.98 -10.54 3.19
N GLU A 161 6.23 -10.43 2.09
CA GLU A 161 6.50 -11.19 0.88
C GLU A 161 7.73 -10.64 0.17
N GLN A 162 8.70 -11.52 -0.01
CA GLN A 162 9.98 -11.25 -0.65
C GLN A 162 9.88 -11.57 -2.15
N HIS A 163 10.10 -10.55 -2.98
CA HIS A 163 10.14 -10.63 -4.43
C HIS A 163 11.57 -10.79 -4.96
N SER A 164 12.54 -10.24 -4.22
CA SER A 164 13.96 -10.31 -4.56
C SER A 164 14.83 -10.36 -3.31
N ASP A 165 16.09 -10.77 -3.44
CA ASP A 165 17.06 -10.77 -2.32
C ASP A 165 17.27 -9.36 -1.75
N ASP A 166 17.26 -8.36 -2.62
CA ASP A 166 17.45 -6.95 -2.29
C ASP A 166 16.29 -6.37 -1.44
N ASP A 167 15.11 -7.01 -1.40
CA ASP A 167 13.99 -6.55 -0.56
C ASP A 167 14.37 -6.51 0.92
N THR A 168 15.24 -7.44 1.34
CA THR A 168 15.71 -7.53 2.73
C THR A 168 16.62 -6.38 3.16
N LEU A 169 17.12 -5.60 2.19
CA LEU A 169 17.94 -4.42 2.42
C LEU A 169 17.09 -3.16 2.70
N ILE A 170 15.78 -3.21 2.45
CA ILE A 170 14.89 -2.06 2.69
C ILE A 170 14.82 -1.78 4.20
N PRO A 171 15.07 -0.53 4.65
CA PRO A 171 15.01 -0.19 6.07
C PRO A 171 13.61 -0.36 6.68
N LEU A 172 13.56 -1.07 7.81
CA LEU A 172 12.36 -1.24 8.62
C LEU A 172 12.45 -0.44 9.93
N ALA A 173 11.31 0.08 10.38
CA ALA A 173 11.19 0.71 11.69
C ALA A 173 11.51 -0.31 12.80
N ARG A 174 12.21 0.16 13.83
CA ARG A 174 12.56 -0.67 14.98
C ARG A 174 11.45 -0.62 16.01
N HIS A 175 11.14 -1.75 16.61
CA HIS A 175 10.23 -1.85 17.74
C HIS A 175 10.65 -3.03 18.63
N PRO A 176 10.68 -2.88 19.97
CA PRO A 176 11.30 -3.87 20.87
C PRO A 176 10.61 -5.24 20.85
N ARG A 177 9.34 -5.28 20.46
CA ARG A 177 8.54 -6.51 20.34
C ARG A 177 8.14 -6.86 18.90
N LEU A 178 8.91 -6.42 17.91
CA LEU A 178 8.69 -6.77 16.51
C LEU A 178 9.32 -8.14 16.18
N ALA A 179 8.49 -9.07 15.73
CA ALA A 179 8.93 -10.31 15.10
C ALA A 179 8.72 -10.21 13.58
N LEU A 180 9.82 -10.19 12.82
CA LEU A 180 9.84 -10.08 11.37
C LEU A 180 10.00 -11.46 10.72
N HIS A 181 9.17 -11.73 9.72
CA HIS A 181 9.16 -12.96 8.93
C HIS A 181 9.17 -12.59 7.44
N TRP A 182 10.25 -12.93 6.73
CA TRP A 182 10.30 -12.84 5.27
C TRP A 182 9.78 -14.14 4.66
N VAL A 183 8.87 -14.02 3.71
CA VAL A 183 8.22 -15.14 3.02
C VAL A 183 8.54 -15.04 1.54
N ALA A 184 9.29 -15.99 1.00
CA ALA A 184 9.59 -16.03 -0.43
C ALA A 184 8.29 -16.13 -1.23
N ARG A 185 8.10 -15.24 -2.23
CA ARG A 185 6.96 -15.30 -3.14
C ARG A 185 6.95 -16.64 -3.87
N ARG A 186 5.85 -17.39 -3.76
CA ARG A 186 5.59 -18.63 -4.51
C ARG A 186 4.32 -18.47 -5.33
N ASP A 187 4.36 -18.82 -6.61
CA ASP A 187 3.27 -18.57 -7.57
C ASP A 187 1.90 -19.16 -7.18
N GLU A 188 1.85 -20.09 -6.23
CA GLU A 188 0.65 -20.88 -5.91
C GLU A 188 0.11 -20.70 -4.47
N ASN A 189 0.73 -19.88 -3.61
CA ASN A 189 0.24 -19.68 -2.23
C ASN A 189 0.12 -18.20 -1.84
N PRO A 190 -1.07 -17.71 -1.49
CA PRO A 190 -1.22 -16.34 -1.02
C PRO A 190 -0.57 -16.19 0.37
N LEU A 191 0.32 -15.21 0.52
CA LEU A 191 1.05 -14.84 1.75
C LEU A 191 0.21 -14.93 3.03
N ALA A 192 -1.05 -14.46 2.98
CA ALA A 192 -1.96 -14.52 4.12
C ALA A 192 -2.22 -15.95 4.62
N ALA A 193 -2.33 -16.93 3.73
CA ALA A 193 -2.55 -18.33 4.09
C ALA A 193 -1.31 -18.97 4.76
N GLU A 194 -0.11 -18.45 4.51
CA GLU A 194 1.11 -18.89 5.19
C GLU A 194 1.22 -18.27 6.59
N ALA A 195 0.94 -16.97 6.71
CA ALA A 195 0.87 -16.29 8.01
C ALA A 195 -0.16 -16.93 8.96
N PHE A 196 -1.34 -17.32 8.45
CA PHE A 196 -2.34 -18.02 9.26
C PHE A 196 -1.94 -19.45 9.62
N ARG A 197 -1.29 -20.19 8.69
CA ARG A 197 -0.82 -21.56 8.93
C ARG A 197 0.29 -21.63 9.97
N ALA A 198 1.27 -20.73 9.90
CA ALA A 198 2.36 -20.69 10.88
C ALA A 198 1.88 -20.47 12.32
N ARG A 199 0.71 -19.82 12.48
CA ARG A 199 0.14 -19.49 13.80
C ARG A 199 -0.97 -20.43 14.28
N GLY A 200 -1.40 -21.40 13.47
CA GLY A 200 -2.55 -22.25 13.82
C GLY A 200 -3.86 -21.47 14.01
N VAL A 201 -3.99 -20.30 13.36
CA VAL A 201 -5.17 -19.44 13.49
C VAL A 201 -6.20 -19.88 12.46
N GLU A 202 -7.24 -20.59 12.92
CA GLU A 202 -8.44 -20.86 12.14
C GLU A 202 -9.05 -19.52 11.71
N ARG A 203 -9.39 -19.34 10.43
CA ARG A 203 -9.87 -18.06 9.85
C ARG A 203 -10.83 -17.32 10.79
N GLN A 204 -10.36 -16.29 11.47
CA GLN A 204 -11.20 -15.38 12.23
C GLN A 204 -11.01 -13.97 11.67
N HIS A 205 -12.08 -13.46 11.05
CA HIS A 205 -12.31 -12.10 10.53
C HIS A 205 -11.05 -11.29 10.15
N VAL A 206 -10.59 -11.47 8.91
CA VAL A 206 -9.76 -10.49 8.22
C VAL A 206 -10.63 -9.27 7.93
N THR A 207 -10.42 -8.17 8.64
CA THR A 207 -11.10 -6.90 8.36
C THR A 207 -10.36 -6.19 7.23
N ASP A 208 -10.95 -6.18 6.04
CA ASP A 208 -10.58 -5.25 4.97
C ASP A 208 -10.92 -3.82 5.43
N VAL A 209 -10.01 -2.87 5.29
CA VAL A 209 -10.10 -1.51 5.89
C VAL A 209 -11.13 -0.61 5.16
N GLY A 210 -12.14 -1.22 4.54
CA GLY A 210 -13.22 -0.55 3.82
C GLY A 210 -14.54 -0.39 4.58
N ARG A 211 -14.74 -1.03 5.75
CA ARG A 211 -15.94 -0.82 6.59
C ARG A 211 -15.80 -1.49 7.96
N LEU A 212 -15.91 -0.72 9.04
CA LEU A 212 -16.06 -1.25 10.40
C LEU A 212 -17.44 -0.86 10.97
N PRO A 213 -18.29 -1.81 11.39
CA PRO A 213 -19.16 -1.63 12.53
C PRO A 213 -18.43 -2.02 13.82
N LEU A 214 -18.62 -1.21 14.87
CA LEU A 214 -18.07 -1.36 16.22
C LEU A 214 -18.44 -2.72 16.85
N GLY A 215 -17.48 -3.40 17.52
CA GLY A 215 -17.82 -4.53 18.38
C GLY A 215 -16.68 -5.37 18.99
N ARG A 216 -16.49 -5.16 20.31
CA ARG A 216 -15.96 -6.02 21.41
C ARG A 216 -14.43 -6.26 21.59
N PRO A 217 -13.95 -6.31 22.87
CA PRO A 217 -12.55 -6.07 23.29
C PRO A 217 -11.63 -7.31 23.29
N ASP A 218 -12.08 -8.46 22.79
CA ASP A 218 -11.43 -9.77 22.92
C ASP A 218 -10.91 -10.33 21.58
N ARG A 219 -10.63 -9.47 20.59
CA ARG A 219 -10.21 -9.87 19.24
C ARG A 219 -8.87 -9.25 18.84
N VAL A 220 -8.06 -10.01 18.09
CA VAL A 220 -6.94 -9.49 17.30
C VAL A 220 -7.52 -8.41 16.36
N ALA A 221 -7.11 -7.16 16.56
CA ALA A 221 -7.60 -6.06 15.75
C ALA A 221 -6.92 -6.09 14.37
N GLY A 222 -7.75 -6.28 13.34
CA GLY A 222 -7.58 -5.85 11.94
C GLY A 222 -6.18 -5.88 11.32
N VAL A 223 -5.94 -6.87 10.45
CA VAL A 223 -4.83 -6.85 9.48
C VAL A 223 -5.29 -6.11 8.23
N GLY A 224 -4.72 -4.93 7.97
CA GLY A 224 -4.88 -4.25 6.69
C GLY A 224 -3.91 -4.81 5.66
N ALA A 225 -4.41 -5.46 4.61
CA ALA A 225 -3.62 -5.71 3.42
C ALA A 225 -3.43 -4.39 2.66
N ILE A 226 -2.24 -3.79 2.75
CA ILE A 226 -1.89 -2.65 1.89
C ILE A 226 -1.53 -3.22 0.52
N ARG A 227 -2.56 -3.59 -0.24
CA ARG A 227 -2.38 -4.02 -1.64
C ARG A 227 -2.17 -2.79 -2.51
N SER A 228 -1.03 -2.72 -3.18
CA SER A 228 -0.84 -1.80 -4.29
C SER A 228 -1.93 -2.04 -5.34
N GLY A 229 -2.61 -0.95 -5.74
CA GLY A 229 -3.78 -0.97 -6.61
C GLY A 229 -3.48 -1.35 -8.07
N TRP A 230 -3.13 -2.61 -8.31
CA TRP A 230 -3.08 -3.20 -9.64
C TRP A 230 -4.48 -3.73 -10.01
N THR A 231 -5.24 -2.92 -10.74
CA THR A 231 -6.41 -3.44 -11.48
C THR A 231 -5.93 -4.24 -12.68
N PHE A 232 -5.71 -5.55 -12.50
CA PHE A 232 -5.63 -6.46 -13.63
C PHE A 232 -7.04 -6.60 -14.21
N ARG A 233 -7.26 -6.02 -15.39
CA ARG A 233 -8.48 -6.22 -16.17
C ARG A 233 -8.41 -7.63 -16.75
N ALA A 234 -8.93 -8.62 -16.01
CA ALA A 234 -9.18 -9.94 -16.59
C ALA A 234 -10.20 -9.79 -17.73
N SER A 235 -9.72 -9.88 -18.98
CA SER A 235 -10.59 -10.00 -20.14
C SER A 235 -11.42 -11.27 -19.99
N ARG A 236 -12.75 -11.12 -19.92
CA ARG A 236 -13.68 -12.25 -20.01
C ARG A 236 -13.65 -12.82 -21.43
N SER A 237 -12.76 -13.77 -21.70
CA SER A 237 -12.97 -14.69 -22.82
C SER A 237 -14.03 -15.72 -22.38
N HIS A 238 -15.17 -15.68 -23.06
CA HIS A 238 -16.29 -16.58 -22.84
C HIS A 238 -15.90 -18.03 -23.13
N ALA A 239 -15.89 -18.87 -22.09
CA ALA A 239 -16.04 -20.32 -22.25
C ALA A 239 -17.33 -20.73 -21.52
N ARG A 240 -18.43 -20.85 -22.27
CA ARG A 240 -19.67 -21.48 -21.81
C ARG A 240 -19.40 -22.97 -21.56
N MET A 241 -19.32 -23.40 -20.30
CA MET A 241 -19.55 -24.80 -19.96
C MET A 241 -21.07 -25.05 -19.86
N LYS A 242 -21.58 -25.93 -20.73
CA LYS A 242 -22.93 -26.51 -20.61
C LYS A 242 -22.96 -27.49 -19.42
N PRO A 243 -24.02 -27.51 -18.59
CA PRO A 243 -24.15 -28.52 -17.54
C PRO A 243 -24.46 -29.89 -18.15
N ARG A 244 -23.71 -30.93 -17.73
CA ARG A 244 -24.10 -32.33 -17.94
C ARG A 244 -25.12 -32.73 -16.85
N PRO A 245 -26.19 -33.49 -17.18
CA PRO A 245 -27.15 -33.96 -16.19
C PRO A 245 -26.58 -35.09 -15.32
N ARG A 246 -27.05 -35.11 -14.07
CA ARG A 246 -26.73 -36.08 -13.01
C ARG A 246 -27.20 -37.48 -13.40
N GLY A 247 -26.28 -38.44 -13.45
CA GLY A 247 -26.60 -39.87 -13.52
C GLY A 247 -26.70 -40.47 -12.12
N SER A 248 -27.86 -41.05 -11.81
CA SER A 248 -28.13 -41.85 -10.62
C SER A 248 -27.42 -43.21 -10.73
N VAL A 249 -26.66 -43.59 -9.71
CA VAL A 249 -26.12 -44.94 -9.55
C VAL A 249 -27.17 -45.82 -8.87
N THR A 250 -27.60 -46.89 -9.51
CA THR A 250 -28.35 -47.99 -8.88
C THR A 250 -27.49 -49.25 -8.86
N TRP A 251 -27.26 -49.81 -7.67
CA TRP A 251 -26.76 -51.17 -7.50
C TRP A 251 -27.94 -52.14 -7.41
N ARG A 252 -27.93 -53.21 -8.22
CA ARG A 252 -28.55 -54.50 -7.90
C ARG A 252 -27.68 -55.64 -8.44
N ARG A 253 -27.78 -56.75 -7.72
CA ARG A 253 -26.92 -57.94 -7.64
C ARG A 253 -26.62 -58.64 -8.95
#